data_AF-A0A6U8XWX3-F1
#
_entry.id   AF-A0A6U8XWX3-F1
#
_cell.length_a   1.000
_cell.length_b   1.000
_cell.length_c   1.000
_cell.angle_alpha   90.00
_cell.angle_beta   90.00
_cell.angle_gamma   90.00
#
_symmetry.space_group_name_H-M   'P 1'
#
loop_
_entity.id
_entity.type
_entity.pdbx_description
1 polymer ?
#
loop_
_entity_poly.entity_id
_entity_poly.type
_entity_poly.pdbx_seq_one_letter_code
_entity_poly.pdbx_strand_id
1 'polypeptide(L)'
;AGETGLLAREAKRLWRVNMPEMRQIFRADAMCKLMHEKFDATAAQLLDAVLAMQPPDLTHGAWPLPHSQEERGKPCTTPFTVEELVQECGPLLEGHEFESDRRQLVANYLDTMCNDPLCMMASPLNGKYMLNLAQMTAAIRQLALETAVLNRCGEAACRLFRLLLRFRANGGCPKIEDGVPRVYRLELKQLAELGLMPEKEARPLLWTLMSAGFASLQEVPRSVDHNPRTTCYLWYVDLPRAYRALEAQLLQTHARLATMLEAEQSKAGEQPTSSPPPPTRRSAMLEAALLRTSETLMLVRYV
;
A
#
# COMPACT_ATOMS: atom_id res chain seq x y z
N ALA A 1 44.55 -31.13 2.91
CA ALA A 1 44.95 -29.70 2.94
C ALA A 1 43.94 -28.78 2.23
N GLY A 2 42.62 -29.02 2.37
CA GLY A 2 41.57 -28.25 1.69
C GLY A 2 40.60 -27.51 2.62
N GLU A 3 40.40 -27.99 3.85
CA GLU A 3 39.39 -27.43 4.77
C GLU A 3 39.91 -26.21 5.57
N THR A 4 41.21 -26.13 5.83
CA THR A 4 41.82 -25.02 6.60
C THR A 4 41.89 -23.71 5.82
N GLY A 5 41.75 -23.75 4.50
CA GLY A 5 41.72 -22.56 3.64
C GLY A 5 40.37 -21.84 3.55
N LEU A 6 39.26 -22.55 3.85
CA LEU A 6 37.92 -21.97 3.81
C LEU A 6 37.64 -21.13 5.06
N LEU A 7 37.99 -21.68 6.23
CA LEU A 7 37.81 -21.01 7.54
C LEU A 7 38.70 -19.76 7.68
N ALA A 8 39.90 -19.76 7.09
CA ALA A 8 40.79 -18.60 7.09
C ALA A 8 40.25 -17.41 6.24
N ARG A 9 39.38 -17.67 5.26
CA ARG A 9 38.72 -16.65 4.44
C ARG A 9 37.51 -16.01 5.11
N GLU A 10 37.01 -16.59 6.20
CA GLU A 10 35.82 -16.09 6.92
C GLU A 10 36.16 -15.10 8.04
N ALA A 11 37.43 -15.02 8.46
CA ALA A 11 37.87 -14.20 9.60
C ALA A 11 37.72 -12.68 9.43
N LYS A 12 37.23 -12.19 8.28
CA LYS A 12 36.86 -10.79 8.03
C LYS A 12 35.50 -10.63 7.35
N ARG A 13 34.54 -11.53 7.60
CA ARG A 13 33.15 -11.34 7.13
C ARG A 13 32.31 -10.70 8.23
N LEU A 14 31.94 -9.44 8.01
CA LEU A 14 30.94 -8.76 8.83
C LEU A 14 29.56 -9.14 8.30
N TRP A 15 28.77 -9.81 9.13
CA TRP A 15 27.37 -10.11 8.85
C TRP A 15 26.52 -8.87 9.12
N ARG A 16 25.58 -8.57 8.22
CA ARG A 16 24.59 -7.50 8.39
C ARG A 16 23.22 -8.03 8.02
N VAL A 17 22.19 -7.48 8.66
CA VAL A 17 20.80 -7.78 8.30
C VAL A 17 20.53 -7.26 6.89
N ASN A 18 20.01 -8.13 6.03
CA ASN A 18 19.60 -7.78 4.68
C ASN A 18 18.26 -7.03 4.70
N MET A 19 18.32 -5.72 4.92
CA MET A 19 17.13 -4.86 4.94
C MET A 19 16.28 -4.94 3.65
N PRO A 20 16.85 -5.04 2.44
CA PRO A 20 16.08 -5.29 1.22
C PRO A 20 15.18 -6.53 1.27
N GLU A 21 15.70 -7.66 1.72
CA GLU A 21 14.96 -8.92 1.84
C GLU A 21 13.85 -8.80 2.89
N MET A 22 14.16 -8.17 4.03
CA MET A 22 13.15 -7.89 5.05
C MET A 22 12.00 -7.02 4.52
N ARG A 23 12.29 -5.97 3.72
CA ARG A 23 11.25 -5.15 3.08
C ARG A 23 10.36 -5.98 2.18
N GLN A 24 10.93 -6.93 1.47
CA GLN A 24 10.18 -7.75 0.54
C GLN A 24 9.27 -8.75 1.26
N ILE A 25 9.72 -9.35 2.37
CA ILE A 25 8.87 -10.18 3.23
C ILE A 25 7.65 -9.38 3.69
N PHE A 26 7.86 -8.14 4.14
CA PHE A 26 6.73 -7.27 4.54
C PHE A 26 5.81 -6.89 3.37
N ARG A 27 6.35 -6.72 2.16
CA ARG A 27 5.53 -6.48 0.97
C ARG A 27 4.65 -7.68 0.65
N ALA A 28 5.23 -8.87 0.65
CA ALA A 28 4.52 -10.12 0.43
C ALA A 28 3.39 -10.30 1.46
N ASP A 29 3.70 -10.15 2.75
CA ASP A 29 2.72 -10.21 3.83
C ASP A 29 1.59 -9.18 3.66
N ALA A 30 1.93 -7.92 3.30
CA ALA A 30 0.93 -6.89 3.05
C ALA A 30 0.03 -7.21 1.84
N MET A 31 0.56 -7.83 0.79
CA MET A 31 -0.20 -8.28 -0.37
C MET A 31 -1.13 -9.45 -0.02
N CYS A 32 -0.64 -10.42 0.75
CA CYS A 32 -1.45 -11.54 1.24
C CYS A 32 -2.58 -11.07 2.17
N LYS A 33 -2.31 -10.11 3.06
CA LYS A 33 -3.34 -9.44 3.88
C LYS A 33 -4.39 -8.75 3.03
N LEU A 34 -3.99 -8.01 1.99
CA LEU A 34 -4.93 -7.38 1.05
C LEU A 34 -5.80 -8.42 0.35
N MET A 35 -5.22 -9.54 -0.10
CA MET A 35 -5.99 -10.61 -0.76
C MET A 35 -6.99 -11.24 0.19
N HIS A 36 -6.58 -11.49 1.43
CA HIS A 36 -7.42 -12.07 2.46
C HIS A 36 -8.63 -11.17 2.78
N GLU A 37 -8.42 -9.86 2.92
CA GLU A 37 -9.52 -8.92 3.22
C GLU A 37 -10.47 -8.71 2.03
N LYS A 38 -9.96 -8.83 0.81
CA LYS A 38 -10.70 -8.51 -0.41
C LYS A 38 -11.47 -9.71 -0.97
N PHE A 39 -10.87 -10.89 -0.95
CA PHE A 39 -11.46 -12.12 -1.47
C PHE A 39 -11.74 -13.07 -0.30
N ASP A 40 -10.73 -13.82 0.11
CA ASP A 40 -10.81 -14.85 1.13
C ASP A 40 -9.41 -15.40 1.46
N ALA A 41 -9.36 -16.34 2.41
CA ALA A 41 -8.13 -17.00 2.82
C ALA A 41 -7.50 -17.84 1.71
N THR A 42 -8.30 -18.43 0.80
CA THR A 42 -7.75 -19.26 -0.29
C THR A 42 -7.02 -18.41 -1.33
N ALA A 43 -7.56 -17.23 -1.69
CA ALA A 43 -6.87 -16.30 -2.59
C ALA A 43 -5.53 -15.81 -2.02
N ALA A 44 -5.44 -15.57 -0.71
CA ALA A 44 -4.19 -15.18 -0.06
C ALA A 44 -3.13 -16.29 -0.12
N GLN A 45 -3.54 -17.54 0.07
CA GLN A 45 -2.65 -18.70 -0.04
C GLN A 45 -2.19 -18.95 -1.48
N LEU A 46 -3.09 -18.78 -2.46
CA LEU A 46 -2.73 -18.85 -3.88
C LEU A 46 -1.66 -17.80 -4.22
N LEU A 47 -1.83 -16.57 -3.72
CA LEU A 47 -0.83 -15.52 -3.90
C LEU A 47 0.52 -15.89 -3.24
N ASP A 48 0.50 -16.43 -2.02
CA ASP A 48 1.72 -16.83 -1.31
C ASP A 48 2.49 -17.92 -2.08
N ALA A 49 1.79 -18.92 -2.62
CA ALA A 49 2.38 -19.92 -3.49
C ALA A 49 2.94 -19.32 -4.78
N VAL A 50 2.24 -18.37 -5.41
CA VAL A 50 2.77 -17.67 -6.59
C VAL A 50 4.02 -16.87 -6.27
N LEU A 51 4.07 -16.20 -5.11
CA LEU A 51 5.24 -15.44 -4.65
C LEU A 51 6.43 -16.36 -4.34
N ALA A 52 6.19 -17.55 -3.80
CA ALA A 52 7.21 -18.56 -3.54
C ALA A 52 7.83 -19.12 -4.84
N MET A 53 7.04 -19.21 -5.92
CA MET A 53 7.53 -19.63 -7.25
C MET A 53 8.42 -18.58 -7.94
N GLN A 54 8.47 -17.34 -7.45
CA GLN A 54 9.24 -16.28 -8.11
C GLN A 54 10.75 -16.42 -7.85
N PRO A 55 11.61 -16.16 -8.86
CA PRO A 55 13.05 -16.31 -8.70
C PRO A 55 13.62 -15.28 -7.70
N PRO A 56 14.70 -15.65 -6.98
CA PRO A 56 15.29 -14.82 -5.94
C PRO A 56 15.89 -13.50 -6.42
N ASP A 57 16.07 -13.31 -7.73
CA ASP A 57 16.57 -12.05 -8.28
C ASP A 57 15.51 -10.94 -8.30
N LEU A 58 14.21 -11.30 -8.30
CA LEU A 58 13.12 -10.36 -7.99
C LEU A 58 12.95 -10.15 -6.47
N THR A 59 13.58 -10.99 -5.64
CA THR A 59 13.50 -10.97 -4.18
C THR A 59 14.65 -10.16 -3.55
N HIS A 60 15.84 -10.22 -4.14
CA HIS A 60 17.02 -9.47 -3.69
C HIS A 60 17.15 -8.09 -4.37
N GLY A 61 16.44 -7.10 -3.81
CA GLY A 61 16.79 -5.68 -4.00
C GLY A 61 16.30 -4.99 -5.28
N ALA A 62 15.58 -5.70 -6.15
CA ALA A 62 15.06 -5.16 -7.41
C ALA A 62 13.54 -5.02 -7.43
N TRP A 63 12.86 -4.84 -6.27
CA TRP A 63 11.51 -4.29 -6.32
C TRP A 63 11.61 -2.77 -6.52
N PRO A 64 11.14 -2.20 -7.64
CA PRO A 64 11.34 -0.79 -7.95
C PRO A 64 10.74 0.08 -6.86
N LEU A 65 11.52 1.03 -6.35
CA LEU A 65 10.96 2.12 -5.55
C LEU A 65 9.96 2.88 -6.44
N PRO A 66 8.78 3.31 -5.95
CA PRO A 66 7.72 3.92 -6.77
C PRO A 66 8.09 5.21 -7.53
N HIS A 67 9.34 5.67 -7.44
CA HIS A 67 9.82 6.97 -7.89
C HIS A 67 10.88 6.87 -9.01
N SER A 68 11.34 5.67 -9.40
CA SER A 68 12.17 5.52 -10.61
C SER A 68 11.27 5.61 -11.84
N GLN A 69 11.42 6.72 -12.58
CA GLN A 69 10.65 7.03 -13.79
C GLN A 69 10.85 5.99 -14.91
N GLU A 70 11.92 5.18 -14.84
CA GLU A 70 12.33 4.19 -15.84
C GLU A 70 11.53 2.88 -15.86
N GLU A 71 10.64 2.64 -14.89
CA GLU A 71 10.07 1.29 -14.70
C GLU A 71 8.54 1.25 -14.61
N ARG A 72 7.84 2.31 -15.05
CA ARG A 72 6.41 2.21 -15.37
C ARG A 72 6.22 1.27 -16.56
N GLY A 73 5.95 -0.01 -16.29
CA GLY A 73 5.61 -1.00 -17.31
C GLY A 73 6.59 -2.16 -17.50
N LYS A 74 7.60 -2.35 -16.63
CA LYS A 74 8.38 -3.60 -16.65
C LYS A 74 7.55 -4.77 -16.09
N PRO A 75 7.52 -5.92 -16.78
CA PRO A 75 6.67 -7.05 -16.39
C PRO A 75 7.03 -7.53 -14.99
N CYS A 76 5.97 -7.61 -14.22
CA CYS A 76 5.91 -8.05 -12.85
C CYS A 76 5.83 -9.58 -12.86
N THR A 77 6.66 -10.26 -12.06
CA THR A 77 6.76 -11.72 -11.93
C THR A 77 7.10 -12.49 -13.21
N THR A 78 7.73 -13.67 -13.05
CA THR A 78 7.84 -14.65 -14.14
C THR A 78 6.46 -15.25 -14.41
N PRO A 79 6.08 -15.41 -15.69
CA PRO A 79 4.77 -15.97 -16.04
C PRO A 79 4.67 -17.42 -15.56
N PHE A 80 3.59 -17.75 -14.87
CA PHE A 80 3.31 -19.10 -14.36
C PHE A 80 2.02 -19.66 -14.97
N THR A 81 1.87 -20.97 -14.92
CA THR A 81 0.69 -21.70 -15.40
C THR A 81 -0.20 -22.15 -14.24
N VAL A 82 -1.47 -22.44 -14.53
CA VAL A 82 -2.39 -23.02 -13.54
C VAL A 82 -1.89 -24.38 -13.05
N GLU A 83 -1.21 -25.15 -13.92
CA GLU A 83 -0.67 -26.46 -13.59
C GLU A 83 0.46 -26.38 -12.57
N GLU A 84 1.41 -25.46 -12.78
CA GLU A 84 2.49 -25.17 -11.81
C GLU A 84 1.92 -24.73 -10.46
N LEU A 85 0.90 -23.86 -10.47
CA LEU A 85 0.27 -23.39 -9.24
C LEU A 85 -0.50 -24.49 -8.50
N VAL A 86 -1.21 -25.36 -9.21
CA VAL A 86 -1.93 -26.50 -8.60
C VAL A 86 -0.94 -27.51 -8.01
N GLN A 87 0.23 -27.69 -8.62
CA GLN A 87 1.29 -28.55 -8.11
C GLN A 87 1.89 -28.01 -6.80
N GLU A 88 2.14 -26.71 -6.71
CA GLU A 88 2.65 -26.05 -5.49
C GLU A 88 1.58 -25.95 -4.39
N CYS A 89 0.32 -25.71 -4.75
CA CYS A 89 -0.81 -25.66 -3.81
C CYS A 89 -1.37 -27.05 -3.42
N GLY A 90 -0.70 -28.13 -3.82
CA GLY A 90 -1.14 -29.53 -3.65
C GLY A 90 -1.73 -29.93 -2.28
N PRO A 91 -1.18 -29.48 -1.14
CA PRO A 91 -1.72 -29.81 0.19
C PRO A 91 -2.84 -28.87 0.70
N LEU A 92 -3.18 -27.79 -0.01
CA LEU A 92 -4.07 -26.73 0.49
C LEU A 92 -5.52 -26.83 -0.02
N LEU A 93 -5.74 -27.63 -1.07
CA LEU A 93 -7.07 -27.91 -1.65
C LEU A 93 -7.65 -29.24 -1.13
N GLU A 94 -7.43 -29.55 0.15
CA GLU A 94 -7.98 -30.72 0.84
C GLU A 94 -9.51 -30.56 1.01
N GLY A 95 -10.25 -31.00 -0.01
CA GLY A 95 -11.71 -30.93 -0.06
C GLY A 95 -12.30 -31.22 -1.44
N HIS A 96 -11.50 -31.08 -2.50
CA HIS A 96 -11.90 -31.47 -3.86
C HIS A 96 -11.26 -32.81 -4.23
N GLU A 97 -12.11 -33.83 -4.43
CA GLU A 97 -11.72 -35.22 -4.75
C GLU A 97 -11.05 -35.35 -6.12
N PHE A 98 -11.32 -34.43 -7.06
CA PHE A 98 -10.81 -34.48 -8.42
C PHE A 98 -9.86 -33.31 -8.73
N GLU A 99 -8.76 -33.64 -9.41
CA GLU A 99 -7.77 -32.66 -9.89
C GLU A 99 -8.36 -31.65 -10.89
N SER A 100 -9.34 -32.09 -11.69
CA SER A 100 -10.09 -31.22 -12.61
C SER A 100 -10.85 -30.10 -11.89
N ASP A 101 -11.45 -30.40 -10.74
CA ASP A 101 -12.20 -29.42 -9.94
C ASP A 101 -11.26 -28.38 -9.32
N ARG A 102 -10.05 -28.83 -8.90
CA ARG A 102 -9.00 -27.95 -8.38
C ARG A 102 -8.50 -26.98 -9.44
N ARG A 103 -8.24 -27.47 -10.66
CA ARG A 103 -7.81 -26.61 -11.79
C ARG A 103 -8.88 -25.58 -12.14
N GLN A 104 -10.15 -25.99 -12.19
CA GLN A 104 -11.27 -25.10 -12.47
C GLN A 104 -11.40 -24.01 -11.38
N LEU A 105 -11.26 -24.39 -10.11
CA LEU A 105 -11.31 -23.46 -8.99
C LEU A 105 -10.19 -22.41 -9.05
N VAL A 106 -8.94 -22.85 -9.26
CA VAL A 106 -7.78 -21.95 -9.39
C VAL A 106 -7.94 -21.01 -10.59
N ALA A 107 -8.41 -21.53 -11.73
CA ALA A 107 -8.70 -20.70 -12.90
C ALA A 107 -9.76 -19.64 -12.60
N ASN A 108 -10.86 -20.01 -11.94
CA ASN A 108 -11.91 -19.06 -11.55
C ASN A 108 -11.38 -17.96 -10.62
N TYR A 109 -10.52 -18.30 -9.66
CA TYR A 109 -9.89 -17.31 -8.78
C TYR A 109 -8.97 -16.39 -9.57
N LEU A 110 -8.12 -16.91 -10.45
CA LEU A 110 -7.22 -16.12 -11.28
C LEU A 110 -7.99 -15.19 -12.23
N ASP A 111 -9.07 -15.65 -12.83
CA ASP A 111 -9.94 -14.82 -13.67
C ASP A 111 -10.63 -13.73 -12.85
N THR A 112 -11.07 -14.04 -11.64
CA THR A 112 -11.64 -13.03 -10.73
C THR A 112 -10.59 -11.99 -10.33
N MET A 113 -9.35 -12.42 -10.09
CA MET A 113 -8.22 -11.53 -9.80
C MET A 113 -7.82 -10.67 -11.01
N CYS A 114 -7.94 -11.19 -12.23
CA CYS A 114 -7.72 -10.45 -13.47
C CYS A 114 -8.78 -9.37 -13.69
N ASN A 115 -10.03 -9.68 -13.37
CA ASN A 115 -11.17 -8.79 -13.60
C ASN A 115 -11.40 -7.76 -12.48
N ASP A 116 -10.58 -7.77 -11.42
CA ASP A 116 -10.72 -6.83 -10.33
C ASP A 116 -10.39 -5.38 -10.76
N PRO A 117 -11.34 -4.45 -10.70
CA PRO A 117 -11.13 -3.08 -11.13
C PRO A 117 -10.09 -2.33 -10.28
N LEU A 118 -9.88 -2.71 -9.02
CA LEU A 118 -9.03 -1.96 -8.08
C LEU A 118 -7.53 -2.23 -8.28
N CYS A 119 -7.17 -3.48 -8.59
CA CYS A 119 -5.77 -3.90 -8.56
C CYS A 119 -5.32 -4.63 -9.83
N MET A 120 -6.24 -5.09 -10.71
CA MET A 120 -5.94 -5.85 -11.94
C MET A 120 -4.78 -6.83 -11.73
N MET A 121 -4.92 -7.67 -10.70
CA MET A 121 -3.80 -8.30 -9.99
C MET A 121 -3.08 -9.32 -10.83
N ALA A 122 -3.77 -9.89 -11.81
CA ALA A 122 -3.21 -10.80 -12.77
C ALA A 122 -3.53 -10.31 -14.20
N SER A 123 -2.64 -10.62 -15.13
CA SER A 123 -2.86 -10.42 -16.55
C SER A 123 -2.65 -11.74 -17.29
N PRO A 124 -3.63 -12.20 -18.09
CA PRO A 124 -3.46 -13.40 -18.88
C PRO A 124 -2.58 -13.09 -20.10
N LEU A 125 -1.49 -13.83 -20.27
CA LEU A 125 -0.67 -13.90 -21.48
C LEU A 125 -0.73 -15.31 -22.06
N ASN A 126 -1.50 -15.51 -23.12
CA ASN A 126 -1.51 -16.75 -23.91
C ASN A 126 -1.60 -18.04 -23.06
N GLY A 127 -2.50 -18.08 -22.07
CA GLY A 127 -2.68 -19.23 -21.17
C GLY A 127 -1.72 -19.26 -19.97
N LYS A 128 -0.85 -18.25 -19.81
CA LYS A 128 -0.05 -18.01 -18.61
C LYS A 128 -0.58 -16.79 -17.86
N TYR A 129 -0.33 -16.75 -16.55
CA TYR A 129 -0.69 -15.61 -15.70
C TYR A 129 0.58 -14.88 -15.24
N MET A 130 0.50 -13.56 -15.17
CA MET A 130 1.52 -12.71 -14.54
C MET A 130 0.86 -11.85 -13.48
N LEU A 131 1.47 -11.74 -12.30
CA LEU A 131 0.95 -10.89 -11.24
C LEU A 131 1.46 -9.46 -11.37
N ASN A 132 0.55 -8.48 -11.35
CA ASN A 132 0.90 -7.07 -11.31
C ASN A 132 1.16 -6.58 -9.89
N LEU A 133 2.31 -6.99 -9.36
CA LEU A 133 2.76 -6.61 -8.02
C LEU A 133 2.92 -5.08 -7.85
N ALA A 134 3.20 -4.34 -8.93
CA ALA A 134 3.27 -2.88 -8.90
C ALA A 134 1.89 -2.23 -8.67
N GLN A 135 0.84 -2.77 -9.31
CA GLN A 135 -0.54 -2.32 -9.08
C GLN A 135 -1.05 -2.72 -7.71
N MET A 136 -0.76 -3.94 -7.24
CA MET A 136 -1.09 -4.36 -5.87
C MET A 136 -0.44 -3.45 -4.83
N THR A 137 0.83 -3.14 -5.02
CA THR A 137 1.57 -2.17 -4.19
C THR A 137 0.89 -0.81 -4.19
N ALA A 138 0.56 -0.28 -5.37
CA ALA A 138 -0.12 1.02 -5.49
C ALA A 138 -1.47 1.02 -4.76
N ALA A 139 -2.21 -0.08 -4.84
CA ALA A 139 -3.48 -0.24 -4.13
C ALA A 139 -3.31 -0.29 -2.61
N ILE A 140 -2.31 -1.02 -2.09
CA ILE A 140 -1.98 -1.04 -0.65
C ILE A 140 -1.68 0.38 -0.16
N ARG A 141 -0.84 1.13 -0.90
CA ARG A 141 -0.51 2.52 -0.57
C ARG A 141 -1.76 3.41 -0.57
N GLN A 142 -2.62 3.25 -1.58
CA GLN A 142 -3.86 4.00 -1.66
C GLN A 142 -4.81 3.66 -0.50
N LEU A 143 -4.94 2.39 -0.13
CA LEU A 143 -5.75 1.97 1.01
C LEU A 143 -5.20 2.54 2.32
N ALA A 144 -3.88 2.51 2.53
CA ALA A 144 -3.25 3.13 3.69
C ALA A 144 -3.54 4.64 3.77
N LEU A 145 -3.53 5.32 2.62
CA LEU A 145 -3.88 6.74 2.52
C LEU A 145 -5.37 6.98 2.84
N GLU A 146 -6.28 6.17 2.30
CA GLU A 146 -7.71 6.26 2.59
C GLU A 146 -8.01 6.02 4.08
N THR A 147 -7.35 5.04 4.70
CA THR A 147 -7.46 4.76 6.14
C THR A 147 -6.92 5.94 6.97
N ALA A 148 -5.82 6.56 6.55
CA ALA A 148 -5.31 7.76 7.21
C ALA A 148 -6.29 8.95 7.10
N VAL A 149 -6.94 9.12 5.95
CA VAL A 149 -7.97 10.15 5.75
C VAL A 149 -9.20 9.84 6.61
N LEU A 150 -9.67 8.59 6.65
CA LEU A 150 -10.79 8.16 7.46
C LEU A 150 -10.57 8.47 8.95
N ASN A 151 -9.41 8.09 9.47
CA ASN A 151 -9.09 8.25 10.88
C ASN A 151 -8.89 9.71 11.32
N ARG A 152 -8.52 10.61 10.39
CA ARG A 152 -8.19 12.01 10.70
C ARG A 152 -9.27 13.00 10.32
N CYS A 153 -9.86 12.84 9.15
CA CYS A 153 -10.83 13.77 8.57
C CYS A 153 -12.28 13.25 8.70
N GLY A 154 -12.45 12.00 9.13
CA GLY A 154 -13.75 11.37 9.31
C GLY A 154 -14.32 10.74 8.04
N GLU A 155 -15.43 10.03 8.20
CA GLU A 155 -16.04 9.22 7.16
C GLU A 155 -16.56 10.05 5.97
N ALA A 156 -17.21 11.19 6.25
CA ALA A 156 -17.75 12.05 5.21
C ALA A 156 -16.65 12.65 4.32
N ALA A 157 -15.53 13.08 4.90
CA ALA A 157 -14.37 13.56 4.14
C ALA A 157 -13.70 12.41 3.35
N CYS A 158 -13.58 11.23 3.95
CA CYS A 158 -13.06 10.04 3.26
C CYS A 158 -13.91 9.67 2.03
N ARG A 159 -15.24 9.81 2.11
CA ARG A 159 -16.13 9.61 0.96
C ARG A 159 -15.80 10.57 -0.19
N LEU A 160 -15.68 11.87 0.08
CA LEU A 160 -15.29 12.87 -0.93
C LEU A 160 -13.89 12.60 -1.49
N PHE A 161 -12.96 12.18 -0.64
CA PHE A 161 -11.61 11.79 -1.05
C PHE A 161 -11.61 10.57 -1.99
N ARG A 162 -12.39 9.53 -1.68
CA ARG A 162 -12.56 8.36 -2.56
C ARG A 162 -13.20 8.74 -3.89
N LEU A 163 -14.19 9.63 -3.89
CA LEU A 163 -14.81 10.13 -5.12
C LEU A 163 -13.81 10.87 -6.00
N LEU A 164 -12.94 11.70 -5.41
CA LEU A 164 -11.86 12.37 -6.13
C LEU A 164 -10.81 11.41 -6.70
N LEU A 165 -10.46 10.36 -5.96
CA LEU A 165 -9.49 9.35 -6.41
C LEU A 165 -10.05 8.42 -7.49
N ARG A 166 -11.29 7.97 -7.31
CA ARG A 166 -11.89 6.85 -8.05
C ARG A 166 -13.03 7.29 -8.94
N PHE A 167 -13.05 8.53 -9.44
CA PHE A 167 -14.18 9.01 -10.27
C PHE A 167 -14.32 8.19 -11.56
N ARG A 168 -15.05 7.08 -11.42
CA ARG A 168 -15.65 6.20 -12.42
C ARG A 168 -16.59 5.29 -11.65
N ALA A 169 -17.80 5.08 -12.17
CA ALA A 169 -18.77 4.11 -11.64
C ALA A 169 -18.26 2.65 -11.59
N ASN A 170 -17.02 2.38 -12.06
CA ASN A 170 -16.49 1.04 -12.27
C ASN A 170 -15.08 0.86 -11.66
N GLY A 171 -14.75 1.53 -10.56
CA GLY A 171 -13.65 1.16 -9.66
C GLY A 171 -12.22 1.09 -10.24
N GLY A 172 -11.96 1.59 -11.44
CA GLY A 172 -10.70 1.43 -12.16
C GLY A 172 -9.62 2.45 -11.80
N CYS A 173 -8.35 2.02 -11.82
CA CYS A 173 -7.15 2.86 -11.84
C CYS A 173 -7.27 4.04 -12.86
N PRO A 174 -6.56 5.16 -12.63
CA PRO A 174 -6.53 6.27 -13.59
C PRO A 174 -6.16 5.75 -14.97
N LYS A 175 -7.01 5.95 -15.98
CA LYS A 175 -6.63 5.65 -17.36
C LYS A 175 -5.36 6.42 -17.68
N ILE A 176 -4.32 5.67 -18.04
CA ILE A 176 -3.11 6.21 -18.64
C ILE A 176 -3.46 6.38 -20.12
N GLU A 177 -3.91 7.58 -20.49
CA GLU A 177 -3.93 8.00 -21.89
C GLU A 177 -2.62 8.76 -22.12
N ASP A 178 -1.84 8.37 -23.15
CA ASP A 178 -0.56 8.98 -23.52
C ASP A 178 0.55 8.97 -22.45
N GLY A 179 0.54 8.00 -21.53
CA GLY A 179 1.56 7.88 -20.47
C GLY A 179 1.33 8.79 -19.25
N VAL A 180 0.25 9.58 -19.23
CA VAL A 180 -0.07 10.52 -18.16
C VAL A 180 -1.31 10.05 -17.38
N PRO A 181 -1.21 9.84 -16.05
CA PRO A 181 -2.37 9.51 -15.24
C PRO A 181 -3.34 10.70 -15.22
N ARG A 182 -4.57 10.49 -15.71
CA ARG A 182 -5.60 11.54 -15.64
C ARG A 182 -6.01 11.79 -14.20
N VAL A 183 -5.67 12.98 -13.73
CA VAL A 183 -6.15 13.51 -12.45
C VAL A 183 -7.57 14.03 -12.65
N TYR A 184 -8.54 13.38 -12.00
CA TYR A 184 -9.92 13.86 -11.99
C TYR A 184 -10.00 15.17 -11.21
N ARG A 185 -10.59 16.16 -11.85
CA ARG A 185 -10.78 17.51 -11.35
C ARG A 185 -12.28 17.77 -11.33
N LEU A 186 -12.83 18.00 -10.16
CA LEU A 186 -14.27 18.16 -9.96
C LEU A 186 -14.58 19.49 -9.30
N GLU A 187 -15.67 20.12 -9.72
CA GLU A 187 -16.20 21.31 -9.03
C GLU A 187 -16.90 20.91 -7.73
N LEU A 188 -17.01 21.86 -6.78
CA LEU A 188 -17.70 21.64 -5.50
C LEU A 188 -19.12 21.08 -5.70
N LYS A 189 -19.88 21.64 -6.65
CA LYS A 189 -21.25 21.23 -6.94
C LYS A 189 -21.33 19.77 -7.38
N GLN A 190 -20.46 19.37 -8.32
CA GLN A 190 -20.39 17.99 -8.80
C GLN A 190 -20.01 17.02 -7.67
N LEU A 191 -19.03 17.41 -6.85
CA LEU A 191 -18.60 16.61 -5.70
C LEU A 191 -19.70 16.43 -4.65
N ALA A 192 -20.47 17.48 -4.39
CA ALA A 192 -21.61 17.45 -3.47
C ALA A 192 -22.73 16.54 -4.00
N GLU A 193 -23.08 16.67 -5.29
CA GLU A 193 -24.07 15.81 -5.97
C GLU A 193 -23.65 14.33 -5.94
N LEU A 194 -22.39 14.02 -6.26
CA LEU A 194 -21.84 12.66 -6.24
C LEU A 194 -21.71 12.09 -4.82
N GLY A 195 -21.39 12.95 -3.85
CA GLY A 195 -21.29 12.59 -2.44
C GLY A 195 -22.64 12.40 -1.75
N LEU A 196 -23.74 12.70 -2.44
CA LEU A 196 -25.10 12.77 -1.90
C LEU A 196 -25.15 13.63 -0.64
N MET A 197 -24.50 14.80 -0.69
CA MET A 197 -24.42 15.72 0.43
C MET A 197 -24.61 17.17 -0.01
N PRO A 198 -25.11 18.05 0.87
CA PRO A 198 -25.30 19.44 0.51
C PRO A 198 -23.95 20.16 0.37
N GLU A 199 -23.86 21.11 -0.58
CA GLU A 199 -22.64 21.90 -0.80
C GLU A 199 -22.13 22.62 0.46
N LYS A 200 -23.06 22.99 1.36
CA LYS A 200 -22.75 23.62 2.65
C LYS A 200 -21.92 22.72 3.56
N GLU A 201 -22.11 21.41 3.49
CA GLU A 201 -21.36 20.42 4.28
C GLU A 201 -20.12 19.92 3.53
N ALA A 202 -20.19 19.78 2.20
CA ALA A 202 -19.03 19.36 1.40
C ALA A 202 -17.88 20.37 1.46
N ARG A 203 -18.19 21.68 1.44
CA ARG A 203 -17.19 22.75 1.45
C ARG A 203 -16.22 22.66 2.64
N PRO A 204 -16.67 22.67 3.92
CA PRO A 204 -15.75 22.59 5.05
C PRO A 204 -14.91 21.32 5.05
N LEU A 205 -15.48 20.18 4.62
CA LEU A 205 -14.74 18.91 4.54
C LEU A 205 -13.61 18.96 3.50
N LEU A 206 -13.84 19.59 2.34
CA LEU A 206 -12.80 19.79 1.33
C LEU A 206 -11.67 20.70 1.84
N TRP A 207 -12.01 21.74 2.61
CA TRP A 207 -11.00 22.56 3.28
C TRP A 207 -10.20 21.78 4.32
N THR A 208 -10.86 20.92 5.10
CA THR A 208 -10.18 20.01 6.04
C THR A 208 -9.20 19.09 5.29
N LEU A 209 -9.63 18.47 4.20
CA LEU A 209 -8.77 17.63 3.35
C LEU A 209 -7.58 18.41 2.77
N MET A 210 -7.79 19.65 2.35
CA MET A 210 -6.74 20.51 1.83
C MET A 210 -5.72 20.89 2.90
N SER A 211 -6.21 21.28 4.09
CA SER A 211 -5.36 21.65 5.23
C SER A 211 -4.50 20.48 5.72
N ALA A 212 -5.02 19.25 5.61
CA ALA A 212 -4.29 18.03 5.93
C ALA A 212 -3.30 17.60 4.85
N GLY A 213 -3.33 18.25 3.67
CA GLY A 213 -2.46 17.98 2.53
C GLY A 213 -2.92 16.86 1.60
N PHE A 214 -4.17 16.38 1.75
CA PHE A 214 -4.73 15.27 0.98
C PHE A 214 -5.45 15.70 -0.30
N ALA A 215 -5.99 16.92 -0.32
CA ALA A 215 -6.62 17.51 -1.50
C ALA A 215 -5.89 18.79 -1.94
N SER A 216 -6.02 19.14 -3.21
CA SER A 216 -5.52 20.37 -3.80
C SER A 216 -6.61 21.08 -4.58
N LEU A 217 -6.51 22.41 -4.65
CA LEU A 217 -7.43 23.28 -5.37
C LEU A 217 -6.70 23.89 -6.55
N GLN A 218 -7.28 23.76 -7.74
CA GLN A 218 -6.81 24.42 -8.96
C GLN A 218 -7.78 25.53 -9.33
N GLU A 219 -7.24 26.72 -9.52
CA GLU A 219 -7.95 27.88 -10.04
C GLU A 219 -7.81 27.90 -11.56
N VAL A 220 -8.93 27.89 -12.26
CA VAL A 220 -8.97 28.02 -13.73
C VAL A 220 -9.66 29.34 -14.06
N PRO A 221 -8.91 30.40 -14.38
CA PRO A 221 -9.48 31.69 -14.73
C PRO A 221 -10.13 31.61 -16.12
N ARG A 222 -11.39 32.03 -16.25
CA ARG A 222 -12.05 32.16 -17.56
C ARG A 222 -11.73 33.50 -18.25
N SER A 223 -11.24 34.49 -17.51
CA SER A 223 -10.80 35.80 -18.02
C SER A 223 -9.36 36.08 -17.60
N VAL A 224 -8.66 36.93 -18.35
CA VAL A 224 -7.27 37.34 -18.11
C VAL A 224 -7.10 38.02 -16.75
N ASP A 225 -8.17 38.65 -16.24
CA ASP A 225 -8.16 39.43 -15.00
C ASP A 225 -8.17 38.59 -13.71
N HIS A 226 -8.14 37.25 -13.81
CA HIS A 226 -8.16 36.32 -12.67
C HIS A 226 -9.26 36.63 -11.63
N ASN A 227 -10.36 37.27 -12.07
CA ASN A 227 -11.43 37.70 -11.19
C ASN A 227 -12.12 36.48 -10.57
N PRO A 228 -12.23 36.37 -9.22
CA PRO A 228 -12.86 35.24 -8.54
C PRO A 228 -14.27 34.89 -9.03
N ARG A 229 -15.02 35.87 -9.55
CA ARG A 229 -16.36 35.66 -10.12
C ARG A 229 -16.36 34.87 -11.43
N THR A 230 -15.25 34.92 -12.17
CA THR A 230 -15.05 34.22 -13.45
C THR A 230 -14.08 33.05 -13.33
N THR A 231 -13.60 32.75 -12.12
CA THR A 231 -12.64 31.68 -11.86
C THR A 231 -13.37 30.42 -11.41
N CYS A 232 -13.12 29.31 -12.09
CA CYS A 232 -13.57 27.99 -11.66
C CYS A 232 -12.59 27.39 -10.65
N TYR A 233 -13.13 26.80 -9.59
CA TYR A 233 -12.35 26.13 -8.55
C TYR A 233 -12.53 24.62 -8.69
N LEU A 234 -11.46 23.93 -9.08
CA LEU A 234 -11.44 22.49 -9.31
C LEU A 234 -10.67 21.79 -8.19
N TRP A 235 -11.33 20.83 -7.55
CA TRP A 235 -10.73 19.97 -6.54
C TRP A 235 -10.12 18.73 -7.17
N TYR A 236 -8.94 18.35 -6.70
CA TYR A 236 -8.27 17.14 -7.13
C TYR A 236 -7.36 16.57 -6.04
N VAL A 237 -6.97 15.32 -6.21
CA VAL A 237 -5.97 14.66 -5.35
C VAL A 237 -4.68 14.47 -6.13
N ASP A 238 -3.61 15.06 -5.60
CA ASP A 238 -2.25 14.81 -6.05
C ASP A 238 -1.67 13.69 -5.17
N LEU A 239 -1.64 12.47 -5.70
CA LEU A 239 -1.16 11.28 -4.97
C LEU A 239 0.29 11.45 -4.46
N PRO A 240 1.30 11.83 -5.27
CA PRO A 240 2.64 12.13 -4.77
C PRO A 240 2.68 13.15 -3.62
N ARG A 241 1.88 14.22 -3.70
CA ARG A 241 1.80 15.21 -2.61
C ARG A 241 1.14 14.64 -1.37
N ALA A 242 0.04 13.91 -1.53
CA ALA A 242 -0.69 13.28 -0.43
C ALA A 242 0.16 12.24 0.30
N TYR A 243 0.95 11.44 -0.42
CA TYR A 243 1.90 10.49 0.18
C TYR A 243 3.00 11.20 0.97
N ARG A 244 3.59 12.26 0.43
CA ARG A 244 4.60 13.06 1.17
C ARG A 244 4.02 13.72 2.41
N ALA A 245 2.78 14.23 2.32
CA ALA A 245 2.08 14.80 3.48
C ALA A 245 1.84 13.73 4.56
N LEU A 246 1.37 12.54 4.16
CA LEU A 246 1.17 11.41 5.07
C LEU A 246 2.49 10.95 5.70
N GLU A 247 3.54 10.80 4.91
CA GLU A 247 4.87 10.40 5.39
C GLU A 247 5.41 11.40 6.42
N ALA A 248 5.36 12.69 6.13
CA ALA A 248 5.81 13.73 7.07
C ALA A 248 5.02 13.70 8.38
N GLN A 249 3.70 13.47 8.31
CA GLN A 249 2.84 13.35 9.48
C GLN A 249 3.15 12.08 10.29
N LEU A 250 3.39 10.95 9.63
CA LEU A 250 3.77 9.69 10.28
C LEU A 250 5.13 9.81 10.96
N LEU A 251 6.12 10.40 10.31
CA LEU A 251 7.44 10.65 10.88
C LEU A 251 7.38 11.57 12.10
N GLN A 252 6.57 12.64 12.04
CA GLN A 252 6.38 13.52 13.18
C GLN A 252 5.71 12.80 14.36
N THR A 253 4.69 11.99 14.09
CA THR A 253 4.04 11.16 15.13
C THR A 253 5.03 10.16 15.71
N HIS A 254 5.82 9.49 14.87
CA HIS A 254 6.81 8.51 15.30
C HIS A 254 7.87 9.14 16.22
N ALA A 255 8.42 10.30 15.86
CA ALA A 255 9.38 11.02 16.68
C ALA A 255 8.78 11.46 18.04
N ARG A 256 7.53 11.92 18.05
CA ARG A 256 6.82 12.26 19.29
C ARG A 256 6.61 11.04 20.19
N LEU A 257 6.22 9.90 19.62
CA LEU A 257 6.04 8.67 20.39
C LEU A 257 7.36 8.14 20.94
N ALA A 258 8.44 8.21 20.16
CA ALA A 258 9.78 7.78 20.58
C ALA A 258 10.30 8.64 21.72
N THR A 259 10.24 9.98 21.59
CA THR A 259 10.64 10.90 22.66
C THR A 259 9.79 10.74 23.93
N MET A 260 8.48 10.47 23.78
CA MET A 260 7.63 10.13 24.91
C MET A 260 8.02 8.80 25.58
N LEU A 261 8.41 7.79 24.81
CA LEU A 261 8.86 6.51 25.36
C LEU A 261 10.19 6.65 26.11
N GLU A 262 11.17 7.35 25.52
CA GLU A 262 12.47 7.63 26.14
C GLU A 262 12.30 8.38 27.48
N ALA A 263 11.42 9.39 27.52
CA ALA A 263 11.13 10.15 28.74
C ALA A 263 10.42 9.32 29.83
N GLU A 264 9.69 8.26 29.45
CA GLU A 264 9.09 7.34 30.43
C GLU A 264 10.12 6.31 30.92
N GLN A 265 11.00 5.84 30.04
CA GLN A 265 12.11 4.94 30.40
C GLN A 265 13.14 5.62 31.31
N SER A 266 13.44 6.91 31.09
CA SER A 266 14.36 7.67 31.95
C SER A 266 13.83 7.82 33.37
N LYS A 267 12.52 8.11 33.53
CA LYS A 267 11.86 8.16 34.85
C LYS A 267 11.87 6.82 35.57
N ALA A 268 11.74 5.73 34.81
CA ALA A 268 11.80 4.38 35.38
C ALA A 268 13.23 4.00 35.82
N GLY A 269 14.27 4.49 35.12
CA GLY A 269 15.68 4.27 35.45
C GLY A 269 16.19 5.06 36.66
N GLU A 270 15.56 6.18 37.01
CA GLU A 270 15.89 6.96 38.23
C GLU A 270 15.46 6.27 39.53
N GLN A 271 14.65 5.20 39.46
CA GLN A 271 14.28 4.41 40.63
C GLN A 271 15.42 3.44 41.01
N PRO A 272 15.96 3.52 42.25
CA PRO A 272 17.06 2.67 42.70
C PRO A 272 16.53 1.25 42.97
N THR A 273 16.43 0.44 41.91
CA THR A 273 16.03 -0.96 42.00
C THR A 273 17.08 -1.84 41.32
N SER A 274 17.42 -2.97 41.95
CA SER A 274 18.44 -3.92 41.47
C SER A 274 17.98 -4.78 40.29
N SER A 275 16.78 -4.53 39.76
CA SER A 275 16.17 -5.23 38.63
C SER A 275 15.41 -4.22 37.76
N PRO A 276 15.41 -4.35 36.42
CA PRO A 276 14.64 -3.45 35.56
C PRO A 276 13.16 -3.52 35.95
N PRO A 277 12.50 -2.36 36.18
CA PRO A 277 11.08 -2.35 36.51
C PRO A 277 10.27 -2.91 35.34
N PRO A 278 9.18 -3.67 35.60
CA PRO A 278 8.34 -4.19 34.54
C PRO A 278 7.78 -3.05 33.69
N PRO A 279 7.60 -3.26 32.36
CA PRO A 279 7.08 -2.22 31.49
C PRO A 279 5.72 -1.75 31.99
N THR A 280 5.60 -0.44 32.21
CA THR A 280 4.33 0.16 32.61
C THR A 280 3.32 -0.04 31.48
N ARG A 281 2.03 -0.20 31.80
CA ARG A 281 0.96 -0.29 30.78
C ARG A 281 1.07 0.80 29.71
N ARG A 282 1.48 2.02 30.13
CA ARG A 282 1.72 3.16 29.25
C ARG A 282 2.91 2.95 28.30
N SER A 283 4.05 2.41 28.75
CA SER A 283 5.21 2.16 27.88
C SER A 283 4.88 1.09 26.84
N ALA A 284 4.20 0.00 27.25
CA ALA A 284 3.73 -1.02 26.31
C ALA A 284 2.75 -0.46 25.26
N MET A 285 1.86 0.46 25.65
CA MET A 285 0.97 1.15 24.70
C MET A 285 1.74 2.04 23.71
N LEU A 286 2.79 2.74 24.18
CA LEU A 286 3.64 3.58 23.32
C LEU A 286 4.45 2.73 22.35
N GLU A 287 5.03 1.62 22.79
CA GLU A 287 5.76 0.66 21.94
C GLU A 287 4.84 0.05 20.87
N ALA A 288 3.64 -0.37 21.25
CA ALA A 288 2.65 -0.88 20.30
C ALA A 288 2.22 0.20 19.29
N ALA A 289 2.09 1.46 19.72
CA ALA A 289 1.79 2.58 18.83
C ALA A 289 2.95 2.88 17.87
N LEU A 290 4.19 2.85 18.35
CA LEU A 290 5.39 2.99 17.52
C LEU A 290 5.44 1.92 16.44
N LEU A 291 5.18 0.66 16.81
CA LEU A 291 5.15 -0.45 15.85
C LEU A 291 4.12 -0.21 14.74
N ARG A 292 2.87 0.16 15.10
CA ARG A 292 1.83 0.48 14.10
C ARG A 292 2.20 1.65 13.19
N THR A 293 2.83 2.69 13.74
CA THR A 293 3.31 3.82 12.92
C THR A 293 4.46 3.41 12.00
N SER A 294 5.32 2.49 12.43
CA SER A 294 6.42 1.98 11.61
C SER A 294 5.91 1.09 10.46
N GLU A 295 4.90 0.26 10.71
CA GLU A 295 4.26 -0.56 9.69
C GLU A 295 3.60 0.31 8.61
N THR A 296 2.80 1.29 9.01
CA THR A 296 2.18 2.23 8.06
C THR A 296 3.20 3.08 7.30
N LEU A 297 4.29 3.50 7.95
CA LEU A 297 5.39 4.20 7.28
C LEU A 297 6.08 3.30 6.25
N MET A 298 6.27 2.01 6.58
CA MET A 298 6.82 1.02 5.65
C MET A 298 5.93 0.86 4.42
N LEU A 299 4.62 0.74 4.62
CA LEU A 299 3.65 0.66 3.52
C LEU A 299 3.64 1.90 2.63
N VAL A 300 3.81 3.11 3.18
CA VAL A 300 3.72 4.34 2.39
C VAL A 300 5.01 4.62 1.60
N ARG A 301 6.17 4.33 2.20
CA ARG A 301 7.49 4.71 1.70
C ARG A 301 8.21 3.61 0.93
N TYR A 302 8.07 2.36 1.37
CA TYR A 302 8.95 1.26 0.94
C TYR A 302 8.22 0.12 0.23
N VAL A 303 6.90 0.04 0.39
CA VAL A 303 6.01 -0.74 -0.48
C VAL A 303 5.70 0.14 -1.67
#